data_AF-A0A0K8QZK3-F1
#
_entry.id   AF-A0A0K8QZK3-F1
#
_cell.length_a   1.000
_cell.length_b   1.000
_cell.length_c   1.000
_cell.angle_alpha   90.00
_cell.angle_beta   90.00
_cell.angle_gamma   90.00
#
_symmetry.space_group_name_H-M   'P 1'
#
loop_
_entity.id
_entity.type
_entity.pdbx_description
1 polymer ?
#
loop_
_entity_poly.entity_id
_entity_poly.type
_entity_poly.pdbx_seq_one_letter_code
_entity_poly.pdbx_strand_id
1 'polypeptide(L)'
;MKKELSILLDKYYKGETNLEEEKTIREEVSEMTESDSVRDVFAYYNSAEKVPEEVLEEIFESLEKKGKKRRLPSWIYPATAAAASLIFFMMAWGIHQNKINREQQFALMEDALASVANGLQPAEEEQEMLVLWVDENVEIIIN
;
A
#
# COMPACT_ATOMS: atom_id res chain seq x y z
N MET A 1 -15.59 47.41 32.86
CA MET A 1 -16.26 46.27 32.22
C MET A 1 -17.08 45.48 33.23
N LYS A 2 -18.36 45.23 32.96
CA LYS A 2 -19.19 44.32 33.76
C LYS A 2 -18.52 42.93 33.73
N LYS A 3 -18.39 42.28 34.89
CA LYS A 3 -17.69 40.98 35.07
C LYS A 3 -18.23 39.88 34.13
N GLU A 4 -19.49 40.00 33.72
CA GLU A 4 -20.18 39.09 32.82
C GLU A 4 -19.65 39.19 31.37
N LEU A 5 -19.45 40.42 30.85
CA LEU A 5 -18.91 40.63 29.51
C LEU A 5 -17.46 40.15 29.39
N SER A 6 -16.64 40.29 30.43
CA SER A 6 -15.28 39.73 30.40
C SER A 6 -15.25 38.20 30.28
N ILE A 7 -16.23 37.52 30.88
CA ILE A 7 -16.35 36.06 30.79
C ILE A 7 -16.82 35.66 29.40
N LEU A 8 -17.79 36.39 28.82
CA LEU A 8 -18.25 36.15 27.46
C LEU A 8 -17.16 36.39 26.42
N LEU A 9 -16.35 37.45 26.57
CA LEU A 9 -15.23 37.72 25.68
C LEU A 9 -14.14 36.64 25.75
N ASP A 10 -13.82 36.13 26.94
CA ASP A 10 -12.87 35.02 27.09
C ASP A 10 -13.39 33.76 26.36
N LYS A 11 -14.69 33.47 26.48
CA LYS A 11 -15.35 32.40 25.75
C LYS A 11 -15.32 32.61 24.22
N TYR A 12 -15.54 33.85 23.78
CA TYR A 12 -15.50 34.25 22.37
C TYR A 12 -14.10 34.05 21.77
N TYR A 13 -13.05 34.48 22.48
CA TYR A 13 -11.67 34.27 22.05
C TYR A 13 -11.26 32.79 22.00
N LYS A 14 -11.91 31.93 22.80
CA LYS A 14 -11.74 30.47 22.76
C LYS A 14 -12.58 29.78 21.68
N GLY A 15 -13.49 30.49 21.02
CA GLY A 15 -14.43 29.91 20.04
C GLY A 15 -15.48 28.99 20.68
N GLU A 16 -15.77 29.17 21.96
CA GLU A 16 -16.74 28.35 22.72
C GLU A 16 -18.14 29.02 22.78
N THR A 17 -18.33 30.16 22.12
CA THR A 17 -19.59 30.90 22.14
C THR A 17 -20.68 30.27 21.29
N ASN A 18 -21.93 30.47 21.70
CA ASN A 18 -23.09 30.19 20.88
C ASN A 18 -23.58 31.47 20.16
N LEU A 19 -24.51 31.32 19.22
CA LEU A 19 -24.99 32.42 18.38
C LEU A 19 -25.73 33.51 19.19
N GLU A 20 -26.41 33.13 20.27
CA GLU A 20 -27.10 34.09 21.16
C GLU A 20 -26.09 34.92 21.96
N GLU A 21 -25.06 34.28 22.51
CA GLU A 21 -23.95 34.91 23.25
C GLU A 21 -23.18 35.90 22.36
N GLU A 22 -22.89 35.55 21.12
CA GLU A 22 -22.22 36.44 20.16
C GLU A 22 -23.05 37.68 19.83
N LYS A 23 -24.38 37.51 19.75
CA LYS A 23 -25.30 38.63 19.54
C LYS A 23 -25.27 39.58 20.74
N THR A 24 -25.32 39.04 21.95
CA THR A 24 -25.24 39.83 23.19
C THR A 24 -23.91 40.57 23.30
N ILE A 25 -22.78 39.92 22.98
CA ILE A 25 -21.46 40.58 22.92
C ILE A 25 -21.48 41.76 21.96
N ARG A 26 -22.04 41.57 20.75
CA ARG A 26 -22.09 42.63 19.74
C ARG A 26 -22.94 43.82 20.19
N GLU A 27 -24.08 43.56 20.81
CA GLU A 27 -24.97 44.59 21.36
C GLU A 27 -24.26 45.36 22.49
N GLU A 28 -23.71 44.66 23.48
CA GLU A 28 -23.03 45.30 24.62
C GLU A 28 -21.78 46.09 24.20
N VAL A 29 -20.98 45.59 23.25
CA VAL A 29 -19.80 46.30 22.72
C VAL A 29 -20.20 47.53 21.90
N SER A 30 -21.36 47.50 21.23
CA SER A 30 -21.87 48.65 20.48
C SER A 30 -22.39 49.78 21.37
N GLU A 31 -22.90 49.43 22.56
CA GLU A 31 -23.40 50.38 23.57
C GLU A 31 -22.29 50.96 24.47
N MET A 32 -21.08 50.42 24.41
CA MET A 32 -19.94 50.96 25.17
C MET A 32 -19.58 52.38 24.71
N THR A 33 -19.69 53.33 25.64
CA THR A 33 -19.36 54.74 25.42
C THR A 33 -17.86 55.04 25.52
N GLU A 34 -17.10 54.25 26.28
CA GLU A 34 -15.65 54.38 26.39
C GLU A 34 -14.95 53.74 25.17
N SER A 35 -13.84 54.34 24.72
CA SER A 35 -13.03 53.74 23.65
C SER A 35 -12.24 52.56 24.23
N ASP A 36 -12.67 51.36 23.88
CA ASP A 36 -11.95 50.13 24.18
C ASP A 36 -11.46 49.52 22.87
N SER A 37 -10.25 48.95 22.89
CA SER A 37 -9.65 48.20 21.81
C SER A 37 -10.58 47.14 21.21
N VAL A 38 -11.42 46.52 22.04
CA VAL A 38 -12.43 45.54 21.60
C VAL A 38 -13.47 46.20 20.70
N ARG A 39 -13.95 47.39 21.08
CA ARG A 39 -14.94 48.15 20.28
C ARG A 39 -14.37 48.54 18.93
N ASP A 40 -13.11 48.96 18.87
CA ASP A 40 -12.45 49.33 17.62
C ASP A 40 -12.36 48.16 16.64
N VAL A 41 -12.03 46.96 17.15
CA VAL A 41 -11.98 45.74 16.33
C VAL A 41 -13.36 45.37 15.79
N PHE A 42 -14.39 45.37 16.63
CA PHE A 42 -15.77 45.09 16.19
C PHE A 42 -16.28 46.16 15.21
N ALA A 43 -15.94 47.44 15.42
CA ALA A 43 -16.28 48.53 14.51
C ALA A 43 -15.57 48.39 13.15
N TYR A 44 -14.30 47.97 13.14
CA TYR A 44 -13.56 47.69 11.92
C TYR A 44 -14.24 46.60 11.08
N TYR A 45 -14.60 45.47 11.69
CA TYR A 45 -15.29 44.39 10.94
C TYR A 45 -16.72 44.73 10.54
N ASN A 46 -17.42 45.57 11.31
CA ASN A 46 -18.74 46.06 10.91
C ASN A 46 -18.68 47.07 9.76
N SER A 47 -17.58 47.84 9.67
CA SER A 47 -17.34 48.82 8.59
C SER A 47 -16.63 48.21 7.39
N ALA A 48 -16.03 47.03 7.54
CA ALA A 48 -15.48 46.27 6.44
C ALA A 48 -16.58 46.05 5.39
N GLU A 49 -16.23 46.38 4.15
CA GLU A 49 -17.14 46.25 3.02
C GLU A 49 -17.64 44.81 2.94
N LYS A 50 -18.96 44.64 2.88
CA LYS A 50 -19.55 43.31 2.76
C LYS A 50 -19.00 42.68 1.49
N VAL A 51 -18.41 41.49 1.63
CA VAL A 51 -17.94 40.72 0.49
C VAL A 51 -19.10 40.59 -0.51
N PRO A 52 -18.91 40.97 -1.79
CA PRO A 52 -19.95 40.83 -2.79
C PRO A 52 -20.44 39.38 -2.84
N GLU A 53 -21.75 39.20 -2.87
CA GLU A 53 -22.38 37.87 -2.85
C GLU A 53 -21.89 37.01 -4.03
N GLU A 54 -21.64 37.65 -5.18
CA GLU A 54 -21.06 37.05 -6.38
C GLU A 54 -19.68 36.38 -6.12
N VAL A 55 -18.83 37.00 -5.30
CA VAL A 55 -17.49 36.47 -4.97
C VAL A 55 -17.60 35.25 -4.06
N LEU A 56 -18.55 35.28 -3.11
CA LEU A 56 -18.83 34.15 -2.23
C LEU A 56 -19.37 32.96 -3.03
N GLU A 57 -20.30 33.20 -3.96
CA GLU A 57 -20.87 32.18 -4.82
C GLU A 57 -19.81 31.56 -5.76
N GLU A 58 -18.92 32.36 -6.35
CA GLU A 58 -17.80 31.87 -7.15
C GLU A 58 -16.85 30.97 -6.33
N ILE A 59 -16.53 31.36 -5.10
CA ILE A 59 -15.68 30.56 -4.21
C ILE A 59 -16.34 29.22 -3.90
N PHE A 60 -17.63 29.21 -3.53
CA PHE A 60 -18.35 27.97 -3.24
C PHE A 60 -18.49 27.07 -4.47
N GLU A 61 -18.79 27.64 -5.63
CA GLU A 61 -18.89 26.88 -6.87
C GLU A 61 -17.53 26.26 -7.26
N SER A 62 -16.44 26.99 -7.05
CA SER A 62 -15.07 26.50 -7.29
C SER A 62 -14.70 25.33 -6.36
N LEU A 63 -15.12 25.39 -5.09
CA LEU A 63 -14.95 24.33 -4.09
C LEU A 63 -15.75 23.08 -4.47
N GLU A 64 -17.01 23.25 -4.90
CA GLU A 64 -17.86 22.13 -5.32
C GLU A 64 -17.36 21.46 -6.60
N LYS A 65 -16.90 22.26 -7.58
CA LYS A 65 -16.28 21.76 -8.83
C LYS A 65 -15.02 20.95 -8.56
N LYS A 66 -14.23 21.30 -7.54
CA LYS A 66 -13.00 20.57 -7.16
C LYS A 66 -13.29 19.23 -6.47
N GLY A 67 -14.47 19.08 -5.85
CA GLY A 67 -14.93 17.85 -5.18
C GLY A 67 -15.53 16.79 -6.12
N LYS A 68 -15.94 17.16 -7.34
CA LYS A 68 -16.47 16.22 -8.33
C LYS A 68 -15.34 15.39 -8.93
N LYS A 69 -15.00 14.27 -8.29
CA LYS A 69 -14.10 13.23 -8.84
C LYS A 69 -14.52 12.94 -10.28
N ARG A 70 -13.61 13.20 -11.23
CA ARG A 70 -13.78 12.82 -12.64
C ARG A 70 -14.08 11.33 -12.68
N ARG A 71 -15.33 10.95 -12.93
CA ARG A 71 -15.69 9.57 -13.25
C ARG A 71 -15.04 9.27 -14.60
N LEU A 72 -13.98 8.47 -14.61
CA LEU A 72 -13.43 7.96 -15.85
C LEU A 72 -14.54 7.18 -16.56
N PRO A 73 -14.73 7.35 -17.88
CA PRO A 73 -15.77 6.67 -18.60
C PRO A 73 -15.58 5.16 -18.49
N SER A 74 -16.64 4.44 -18.12
CA SER A 74 -16.66 2.99 -17.87
C SER A 74 -16.35 2.12 -19.09
N TRP A 75 -16.09 2.73 -20.24
CA TRP A 75 -15.75 2.03 -21.48
C TRP A 75 -14.27 1.65 -21.61
N ILE A 76 -13.42 2.02 -20.63
CA ILE A 76 -11.99 1.67 -20.63
C ILE A 76 -11.73 0.30 -19.93
N TYR A 77 -12.71 -0.23 -19.19
CA TYR A 77 -12.59 -1.51 -18.48
C TYR A 77 -12.46 -2.78 -19.36
N PRO A 78 -12.97 -2.87 -20.61
CA PRO A 78 -12.79 -4.09 -21.41
C PRO A 78 -11.36 -4.24 -21.97
N ALA A 79 -10.63 -3.13 -22.18
CA ALA A 79 -9.27 -3.18 -22.73
C ALA A 79 -8.22 -3.60 -21.69
N THR A 80 -8.41 -3.23 -20.42
CA THR A 80 -7.49 -3.61 -19.34
C THR A 80 -7.65 -5.07 -18.92
N ALA A 81 -8.85 -5.63 -19.00
CA ALA A 81 -9.10 -7.04 -18.71
C ALA A 81 -8.43 -7.98 -19.73
N ALA A 82 -8.45 -7.63 -21.02
CA ALA A 82 -7.79 -8.40 -22.07
C ALA A 82 -6.25 -8.35 -21.98
N ALA A 83 -5.68 -7.21 -21.58
CA ALA A 83 -4.24 -7.10 -21.36
C ALA A 83 -3.78 -7.94 -20.16
N ALA A 84 -4.56 -7.95 -19.07
CA ALA A 84 -4.24 -8.73 -17.87
C ALA A 84 -4.27 -10.25 -18.13
N SER A 85 -5.21 -10.74 -18.93
CA SER A 85 -5.29 -12.17 -19.25
C SER A 85 -4.12 -12.64 -20.11
N LEU A 86 -3.63 -11.81 -21.05
CA LEU A 86 -2.44 -12.11 -21.85
C LEU A 86 -1.17 -12.19 -20.99
N ILE A 87 -1.01 -11.28 -20.03
CA ILE A 87 0.12 -11.31 -19.09
C ILE A 87 0.08 -12.59 -18.24
N PHE A 88 -1.10 -12.97 -17.75
CA PHE A 88 -1.27 -14.20 -16.98
C PHE A 88 -0.92 -15.45 -17.80
N PHE A 89 -1.33 -15.48 -19.07
CA PHE A 89 -1.03 -16.59 -19.98
C PHE A 89 0.47 -16.68 -20.29
N MET A 90 1.14 -15.55 -20.57
CA MET A 90 2.59 -15.51 -20.79
C MET A 90 3.36 -15.96 -19.54
N MET A 91 2.92 -15.55 -18.35
CA MET A 91 3.56 -15.95 -17.09
C MET A 91 3.40 -17.45 -16.84
N ALA A 92 2.19 -18.01 -17.03
CA ALA A 92 1.94 -19.44 -16.89
C ALA A 92 2.78 -20.27 -17.90
N TRP A 93 2.88 -19.80 -19.15
CA TRP A 93 3.69 -20.45 -20.17
C TRP A 93 5.19 -20.42 -19.85
N GLY A 94 5.71 -19.30 -19.35
CA GLY A 94 7.11 -19.17 -18.93
C GLY A 94 7.48 -20.10 -17.78
N ILE A 95 6.59 -20.27 -16.80
CA ILE A 95 6.79 -21.22 -15.70
C ILE A 95 6.83 -22.66 -16.23
N HIS A 96 5.94 -23.00 -17.17
CA HIS A 96 5.90 -24.33 -17.78
C HIS A 96 7.18 -24.64 -18.58
N GLN A 97 7.65 -23.69 -19.38
CA GLN A 97 8.91 -23.83 -20.13
C GLN A 97 10.13 -23.97 -19.21
N ASN A 98 10.18 -23.19 -18.13
CA ASN A 98 11.26 -23.32 -17.15
C ASN A 98 11.27 -24.69 -16.46
N LYS A 99 10.10 -25.30 -16.25
CA LYS A 99 10.00 -26.64 -15.69
C LYS A 99 10.55 -27.69 -16.66
N ILE A 100 10.16 -27.64 -17.94
CA ILE A 100 10.65 -28.55 -18.98
C ILE A 100 12.18 -28.45 -19.12
N ASN A 101 12.72 -27.23 -19.16
CA ASN A 101 14.17 -27.02 -19.28
C ASN A 101 14.93 -27.59 -18.08
N ARG A 102 14.37 -27.48 -16.87
CA ARG A 102 14.96 -28.10 -15.66
C ARG A 102 14.92 -29.61 -15.73
N GLU A 103 13.80 -30.21 -16.13
CA GLU A 103 13.68 -31.67 -16.30
C GLU A 103 14.71 -32.20 -17.31
N GLN A 104 14.94 -31.49 -18.42
CA GLN A 104 15.99 -31.83 -19.38
C GLN A 104 17.41 -31.75 -18.78
N GLN A 105 17.70 -30.71 -17.99
CA GLN A 105 18.98 -30.59 -17.30
C GLN A 105 19.20 -31.71 -16.27
N PHE A 106 18.15 -32.10 -15.54
CA PHE A 106 18.21 -33.24 -14.63
C PHE A 106 18.47 -34.55 -15.38
N ALA A 107 17.79 -34.80 -16.51
CA ALA A 107 18.01 -36.00 -17.32
C ALA A 107 19.46 -36.09 -17.86
N LEU A 108 20.03 -34.98 -18.33
CA LEU A 108 21.42 -34.93 -18.77
C LEU A 108 22.40 -35.15 -17.61
N MET A 109 22.09 -34.62 -16.44
CA MET A 109 22.90 -34.81 -15.24
C MET A 109 22.85 -36.27 -14.74
N GLU A 110 21.68 -36.91 -14.78
CA GLU A 110 21.51 -38.33 -14.46
C GLU A 110 22.33 -39.22 -15.39
N ASP A 111 22.29 -38.96 -16.70
CA ASP A 111 23.08 -39.69 -17.68
C ASP A 111 24.59 -39.52 -17.46
N ALA A 112 25.04 -38.29 -17.20
CA ALA A 112 26.44 -38.00 -16.88
C ALA A 112 26.89 -38.69 -15.57
N LEU A 113 26.04 -38.67 -14.54
CA LEU A 113 26.32 -39.35 -13.27
C LEU A 113 26.36 -40.87 -13.43
N ALA A 114 25.45 -41.44 -14.21
CA ALA A 114 25.45 -42.86 -14.52
C ALA A 114 26.72 -43.27 -15.28
N SER A 115 27.15 -42.48 -16.26
CA SER A 115 28.39 -42.74 -17.00
C SER A 115 29.63 -42.66 -16.10
N VAL A 116 29.70 -41.68 -15.19
CA VAL A 116 30.82 -41.56 -14.25
C VAL A 116 30.79 -42.68 -13.21
N ALA A 117 29.62 -43.04 -12.68
CA ALA A 117 29.46 -44.14 -11.74
C ALA A 117 29.87 -45.48 -12.37
N ASN A 118 29.46 -45.73 -13.61
CA ASN A 118 29.88 -46.93 -14.36
C ASN A 118 31.38 -46.94 -14.66
N GLY A 119 32.02 -45.77 -14.83
CA GLY A 119 33.47 -45.66 -15.00
C GLY A 119 34.27 -45.73 -13.70
N LEU A 120 33.63 -45.47 -12.55
CA LEU A 120 34.22 -45.53 -11.20
C LEU A 120 33.93 -46.84 -10.47
N GLN A 121 33.00 -47.66 -10.98
CA GLN A 121 32.89 -49.03 -10.53
C GLN A 121 34.24 -49.70 -10.81
N PRO A 122 34.94 -50.21 -9.79
CA PRO A 122 36.11 -51.02 -10.06
C PRO A 122 35.65 -52.14 -10.98
N ALA A 123 36.41 -52.41 -12.05
CA ALA A 123 36.26 -53.67 -12.75
C ALA A 123 36.27 -54.74 -11.66
N GLU A 124 35.26 -55.61 -11.64
CA GLU A 124 35.27 -56.76 -10.75
C GLU A 124 36.63 -57.42 -10.98
N GLU A 125 37.56 -57.22 -10.04
CA GLU A 125 38.74 -58.05 -9.97
C GLU A 125 38.12 -59.42 -9.82
N GLU A 126 38.21 -60.24 -10.87
CA GLU A 126 38.04 -61.66 -10.76
C GLU A 126 39.01 -62.06 -9.67
N GLN A 127 38.53 -62.08 -8.42
CA GLN A 127 39.23 -62.68 -7.32
C GLN A 127 39.35 -64.12 -7.75
N GLU A 128 40.51 -64.45 -8.31
CA GLU A 128 40.90 -65.82 -8.61
C GLU A 128 40.77 -66.57 -7.29
N MET A 129 39.62 -67.21 -7.08
CA MET A 129 39.38 -68.05 -5.92
C MET A 129 40.40 -69.17 -5.99
N LEU A 130 41.47 -69.02 -5.22
CA LEU A 130 42.54 -69.99 -5.13
C LEU A 130 42.06 -71.09 -4.18
N VAL A 131 41.32 -72.05 -4.73
CA VAL A 131 40.82 -73.22 -3.99
C VAL A 131 42.00 -74.13 -3.68
N LEU A 132 42.52 -74.00 -2.46
CA LEU A 132 43.72 -74.75 -2.04
C LEU A 132 43.43 -76.23 -1.74
N TRP A 133 42.18 -76.62 -1.49
CA TRP A 133 41.81 -78.04 -1.34
C TRP A 133 40.29 -78.26 -1.39
N VAL A 134 39.85 -79.38 -1.99
CA VAL A 134 38.44 -79.82 -2.03
C VAL A 134 38.37 -81.25 -1.49
N ASP A 135 37.54 -81.47 -0.47
CA ASP A 135 37.15 -82.82 -0.01
C ASP A 135 35.66 -82.79 0.40
N GLU A 136 35.00 -83.94 0.35
CA GLU A 136 33.55 -84.12 0.16
C GLU A 136 32.65 -83.49 1.24
N ASN A 137 33.19 -82.91 2.32
CA ASN A 137 32.37 -82.48 3.47
C ASN A 137 32.71 -81.12 4.11
N VAL A 138 33.75 -80.36 3.69
CA VAL A 138 33.99 -79.00 4.22
C VAL A 138 34.68 -78.11 3.18
N GLU A 139 34.08 -76.96 2.86
CA GLU A 139 34.73 -75.84 2.16
C GLU A 139 35.12 -74.76 3.17
N ILE A 140 36.40 -74.36 3.20
CA ILE A 140 36.85 -73.20 3.97
C ILE A 140 37.21 -72.09 2.99
N ILE A 141 36.43 -71.01 3.03
CA ILE A 141 36.64 -69.79 2.25
C ILE A 141 37.27 -68.75 3.19
N ILE A 142 38.40 -68.17 2.80
CA ILE A 142 39.00 -67.00 3.47
C ILE A 142 38.99 -65.85 2.48
N ASN A 143 38.52 -64.69 2.96
CA ASN A 143 38.51 -63.41 2.23
C ASN A 143 39.83 -62.66 2.45
#